data_AF-A0A0Q5Z0I9-F1
#
_entry.id   AF-A0A0Q5Z0I9-F1
#
_cell.length_a   1.000
_cell.length_b   1.000
_cell.length_c   1.000
_cell.angle_alpha   90.00
_cell.angle_beta   90.00
_cell.angle_gamma   90.00
#
_symmetry.space_group_name_H-M   'P 1'
#
loop_
_entity.id
_entity.type
_entity.pdbx_description
1 polymer ?
#
loop_
_entity_poly.entity_id
_entity_poly.type
_entity_poly.pdbx_seq_one_letter_code
_entity_poly.pdbx_strand_id
1 'polypeptide(L)'
;MQWIRALVAQYPRRALVVGKALLLAGSILVVGAVFARAGLVNTNSERAQAKLPPVYTLAQAYPQHPTWLVPEGPVGFGVSAVLVLVGMGLTVLAEKAGKR
;
A
#
# COMPACT_ATOMS: atom_id res chain seq x y z
N MET A 1 13.19 11.56 17.36
CA MET A 1 13.87 11.31 16.05
C MET A 1 15.35 10.92 16.16
N GLN A 2 16.12 11.45 17.13
CA GLN A 2 17.55 11.13 17.26
C GLN A 2 17.82 9.63 17.53
N TRP A 3 16.96 8.97 18.31
CA TRP A 3 17.05 7.53 18.59
C TRP A 3 16.91 6.65 17.34
N ILE A 4 15.95 6.94 16.45
CA ILE A 4 15.78 6.19 15.18
C ILE A 4 17.02 6.36 14.30
N ARG A 5 17.58 7.56 14.22
CA ARG A 5 18.82 7.81 13.46
C ARG A 5 20.01 7.05 14.03
N ALA A 6 20.13 6.98 15.36
CA ALA A 6 21.18 6.20 16.03
C ALA A 6 21.06 4.70 15.71
N LEU A 7 19.84 4.14 15.76
CA LEU A 7 19.58 2.75 15.38
C LEU A 7 19.90 2.46 13.92
N VAL A 8 19.50 3.35 13.00
CA VAL A 8 19.80 3.21 11.57
C VAL A 8 21.31 3.30 11.32
N ALA A 9 22.03 4.17 12.03
CA ALA A 9 23.48 4.27 11.93
C ALA A 9 24.19 3.02 12.46
N GLN A 10 23.63 2.34 13.46
CA GLN A 10 24.21 1.11 14.01
C GLN A 10 24.08 -0.08 13.03
N TYR A 11 23.00 -0.14 12.24
CA TYR A 11 22.76 -1.23 11.29
C TYR A 11 22.23 -0.73 9.92
N PRO A 12 23.03 0.02 9.14
CA PRO A 12 22.57 0.72 7.94
C PRO A 12 22.09 -0.25 6.85
N ARG A 13 22.77 -1.39 6.66
CA ARG A 13 22.37 -2.39 5.65
C ARG A 13 21.02 -3.04 5.97
N ARG A 14 20.78 -3.38 7.24
CA ARG A 14 19.50 -3.99 7.67
C ARG A 14 18.36 -2.99 7.56
N ALA A 15 18.60 -1.76 8.00
CA ALA A 15 17.63 -0.67 7.83
C ALA A 15 17.28 -0.49 6.34
N LEU A 16 18.27 -0.44 5.44
CA LEU A 16 18.03 -0.30 4.01
C LEU A 16 17.15 -1.42 3.43
N VAL A 17 17.39 -2.68 3.82
CA VAL A 17 16.56 -3.82 3.39
C VAL A 17 15.11 -3.67 3.87
N VAL A 18 14.92 -3.34 5.15
CA VAL A 18 13.57 -3.13 5.71
C VAL A 18 12.86 -1.95 5.05
N GLY A 19 13.57 -0.83 4.85
CA GLY A 19 13.03 0.35 4.18
C GLY A 19 12.55 0.06 2.77
N LYS A 20 13.37 -0.63 1.96
CA LYS A 20 13.00 -1.04 0.61
C LYS A 20 11.84 -2.04 0.59
N ALA A 21 11.82 -2.99 1.52
CA ALA A 21 10.73 -3.96 1.64
C ALA A 21 9.40 -3.27 1.97
N LEU A 22 9.39 -2.35 2.95
CA LEU A 22 8.20 -1.58 3.32
C LEU A 22 7.73 -0.68 2.17
N LEU A 23 8.66 -0.02 1.48
CA LEU A 23 8.35 0.81 0.32
C LEU A 23 7.70 -0.01 -0.80
N LEU A 24 8.28 -1.17 -1.13
CA LEU A 24 7.78 -2.05 -2.17
C LEU A 24 6.40 -2.62 -1.79
N ALA A 25 6.25 -3.13 -0.57
CA ALA A 25 4.98 -3.65 -0.07
C ALA A 25 3.89 -2.57 -0.10
N GLY A 26 4.17 -1.38 0.43
CA GLY A 26 3.24 -0.25 0.40
C GLY A 26 2.87 0.15 -1.03
N SER A 27 3.85 0.18 -1.95
CA SER A 27 3.60 0.54 -3.36
C SER A 27 2.70 -0.48 -4.05
N ILE A 28 2.95 -1.78 -3.85
CA ILE A 28 2.11 -2.86 -4.39
C ILE A 28 0.68 -2.73 -3.86
N LEU A 29 0.51 -2.45 -2.57
CA LEU A 29 -0.81 -2.26 -1.97
C LEU A 29 -1.54 -1.05 -2.55
N VAL A 30 -0.86 0.09 -2.73
CA VAL A 30 -1.45 1.29 -3.38
C VAL A 30 -1.90 0.95 -4.80
N VAL A 31 -1.05 0.29 -5.59
CA VAL A 31 -1.38 -0.09 -6.96
C VAL A 31 -2.58 -1.05 -6.98
N GLY A 32 -2.57 -2.08 -6.13
CA GLY A 32 -3.68 -3.02 -5.98
C GLY A 32 -4.99 -2.32 -5.61
N ALA A 33 -4.94 -1.37 -4.69
CA ALA A 33 -6.10 -0.58 -4.28
C ALA A 33 -6.65 0.32 -5.40
N VAL A 34 -5.78 0.89 -6.25
CA VAL A 34 -6.20 1.66 -7.43
C VAL A 34 -6.91 0.76 -8.44
N PHE A 35 -6.34 -0.41 -8.75
CA PHE A 35 -6.96 -1.38 -9.66
C PHE A 35 -8.30 -1.90 -9.12
N ALA A 36 -8.37 -2.18 -7.83
CA ALA A 36 -9.60 -2.55 -7.15
C ALA A 36 -10.71 -1.49 -7.32
N ARG A 37 -10.35 -0.22 -7.13
CA ARG A 37 -11.30 0.88 -7.27
C ARG A 37 -11.75 1.04 -8.72
N ALA A 38 -10.82 0.95 -9.67
CA ALA A 38 -11.13 0.99 -11.09
C ALA A 38 -12.07 -0.17 -11.50
N GLY A 39 -11.81 -1.39 -11.01
CA GLY A 39 -12.67 -2.55 -11.22
C GLY A 39 -14.09 -2.32 -10.71
N LEU A 40 -14.24 -1.85 -9.46
CA LEU A 40 -15.56 -1.52 -8.90
C LEU A 40 -16.29 -0.43 -9.68
N VAL A 41 -15.58 0.60 -10.15
CA VAL A 41 -16.17 1.65 -10.99
C VAL A 41 -16.67 1.06 -12.30
N ASN A 42 -15.88 0.20 -12.95
CA ASN A 42 -16.27 -0.44 -14.19
C ASN A 42 -17.51 -1.34 -14.00
N THR A 43 -17.49 -2.22 -12.99
CA THR A 43 -18.64 -3.09 -12.66
C THR A 43 -19.89 -2.28 -12.34
N ASN A 44 -19.77 -1.19 -11.58
CA ASN A 44 -20.92 -0.34 -11.29
C ASN A 44 -21.43 0.42 -12.53
N SER A 45 -20.57 0.72 -13.49
CA SER A 45 -20.98 1.33 -14.75
C SER A 45 -21.84 0.36 -15.59
N GLU A 46 -21.43 -0.91 -15.67
CA GLU A 46 -22.19 -1.98 -16.34
C GLU A 46 -23.53 -2.23 -15.63
N ARG A 47 -23.51 -2.29 -14.28
CA ARG A 47 -24.73 -2.46 -13.48
C ARG A 47 -25.68 -1.29 -13.61
N ALA A 48 -25.18 -0.06 -13.69
CA ALA A 48 -26.00 1.12 -13.94
C ALA A 48 -26.70 1.05 -15.30
N GLN A 49 -26.00 0.61 -16.35
CA GLN A 49 -26.59 0.38 -17.67
C GLN A 49 -27.68 -0.71 -17.62
N ALA A 50 -27.46 -1.75 -16.81
CA ALA A 50 -28.42 -2.82 -16.58
C ALA A 50 -29.54 -2.47 -15.56
N LYS A 51 -29.60 -1.24 -15.04
CA LYS A 51 -30.54 -0.80 -13.97
C LYS A 51 -30.49 -1.67 -12.70
N LEU A 52 -29.33 -2.24 -12.41
CA LEU A 52 -29.08 -3.02 -11.21
C LEU A 52 -28.52 -2.15 -10.07
N PRO A 53 -28.75 -2.52 -8.80
CA PRO A 53 -28.21 -1.79 -7.66
C PRO A 53 -26.67 -1.87 -7.65
N PRO A 54 -25.99 -0.80 -7.19
CA PRO A 54 -24.53 -0.75 -7.14
C PRO A 54 -23.97 -1.68 -6.06
N VAL A 55 -22.71 -2.08 -6.25
CA VAL A 55 -21.91 -2.84 -5.30
C VAL A 55 -20.83 -1.93 -4.70
N TYR A 56 -20.57 -2.08 -3.41
CA TYR A 56 -19.70 -1.16 -2.67
C TYR A 56 -18.32 -1.76 -2.35
N THR A 57 -18.18 -3.08 -2.38
CA THR A 57 -16.93 -3.79 -2.07
C THR A 57 -16.62 -4.82 -3.14
N LEU A 58 -15.34 -5.16 -3.34
CA LEU A 58 -14.95 -6.23 -4.27
C LEU A 58 -15.45 -7.58 -3.79
N ALA A 59 -15.61 -7.77 -2.48
CA ALA A 59 -16.21 -9.00 -1.95
C ALA A 59 -17.64 -9.21 -2.45
N GLN A 60 -18.40 -8.11 -2.66
CA GLN A 60 -19.73 -8.16 -3.27
C GLN A 60 -19.66 -8.35 -4.78
N ALA A 61 -18.70 -7.72 -5.45
CA ALA A 61 -18.55 -7.80 -6.91
C ALA A 61 -17.97 -9.15 -7.39
N TYR A 62 -17.08 -9.76 -6.59
CA TYR A 62 -16.30 -10.94 -6.92
C TYR A 62 -16.24 -11.92 -5.73
N PRO A 63 -17.37 -12.54 -5.35
CA PRO A 63 -17.44 -13.40 -4.17
C PRO A 63 -16.57 -14.66 -4.28
N GLN A 64 -16.25 -15.10 -5.50
CA GLN A 64 -15.33 -16.22 -5.76
C GLN A 64 -13.85 -15.89 -5.55
N HIS A 65 -13.48 -14.63 -5.31
CA HIS A 65 -12.09 -14.23 -5.17
C HIS A 65 -11.75 -13.79 -3.73
N PRO A 66 -10.57 -14.16 -3.22
CA PRO A 66 -10.10 -13.69 -1.92
C PRO A 66 -9.72 -12.20 -1.99
N THR A 67 -10.66 -11.29 -1.68
CA THR A 67 -10.44 -9.82 -1.76
C THR A 67 -10.02 -9.16 -0.45
N TRP A 68 -10.01 -9.90 0.67
CA TRP A 68 -9.51 -9.49 2.00
C TRP A 68 -8.14 -8.81 2.07
N LEU A 69 -7.24 -9.07 1.12
CA LEU A 69 -5.90 -8.46 1.07
C LEU A 69 -5.88 -7.10 0.36
N VAL A 70 -6.98 -6.73 -0.30
CA VAL A 70 -7.04 -5.53 -1.13
C VAL A 70 -7.48 -4.34 -0.28
N PRO A 71 -6.70 -3.24 -0.22
CA PRO A 71 -7.06 -2.07 0.57
C PRO A 71 -8.14 -1.24 -0.14
N GLU A 72 -9.40 -1.68 -0.09
CA GLU A 72 -10.51 -1.02 -0.80
C GLU A 72 -11.00 0.27 -0.15
N GLY A 73 -10.77 0.41 1.16
CA GLY A 73 -11.26 1.52 1.97
C GLY A 73 -10.22 2.61 2.26
N PRO A 74 -10.65 3.79 2.74
CA PRO A 74 -9.76 4.88 3.15
C PRO A 74 -8.69 4.44 4.15
N VAL A 75 -9.04 3.51 5.05
CA VAL A 75 -8.12 2.93 6.03
C VAL A 75 -7.02 2.11 5.33
N GLY A 76 -7.39 1.29 4.36
CA GLY A 76 -6.44 0.47 3.60
C GLY A 76 -5.47 1.33 2.78
N PHE A 77 -5.97 2.38 2.14
CA PHE A 77 -5.13 3.38 1.47
C PHE A 77 -4.21 4.10 2.45
N GLY A 78 -4.72 4.50 3.62
CA GLY A 78 -3.93 5.15 4.66
C GLY A 78 -2.76 4.29 5.13
N VAL A 79 -3.00 3.01 5.44
CA VAL A 79 -1.95 2.06 5.83
C VAL A 79 -0.91 1.90 4.72
N SER A 80 -1.35 1.77 3.48
CA SER A 80 -0.46 1.62 2.33
C SER A 80 0.41 2.85 2.12
N ALA A 81 -0.17 4.05 2.23
CA ALA A 81 0.55 5.31 2.13
C ALA A 81 1.56 5.48 3.27
N VAL A 82 1.20 5.12 4.50
CA VAL A 82 2.12 5.14 5.65
C VAL A 82 3.30 4.19 5.41
N LEU A 83 3.06 2.98 4.91
CA LEU A 83 4.13 2.03 4.57
C LEU A 83 5.10 2.59 3.53
N VAL A 84 4.58 3.25 2.48
CA VAL A 84 5.40 3.93 1.46
C VAL A 84 6.25 5.03 2.10
N LEU A 85 5.64 5.92 2.88
CA LEU A 85 6.34 7.06 3.49
C LEU A 85 7.40 6.60 4.49
N VAL A 86 7.08 5.62 5.33
CA VAL A 86 8.02 5.03 6.30
C VAL A 86 9.15 4.31 5.58
N GLY A 87 8.84 3.47 4.58
CA GLY A 87 9.83 2.76 3.78
C GLY A 87 10.78 3.70 3.05
N MET A 88 10.25 4.76 2.45
CA MET A 88 11.05 5.81 1.79
C MET A 88 11.95 6.52 2.80
N GLY A 89 11.40 7.00 3.91
CA GLY A 89 12.15 7.72 4.94
C GLY A 89 13.29 6.88 5.51
N LEU A 90 13.03 5.59 5.77
CA LEU A 90 14.00 4.67 6.34
C LEU A 90 15.11 4.30 5.33
N THR A 91 14.77 4.15 4.05
CA THR A 91 15.74 3.93 2.97
C THR A 91 16.68 5.13 2.81
N VAL A 92 16.12 6.35 2.78
CA VAL A 92 16.91 7.59 2.65
C VAL A 92 17.87 7.77 3.83
N LEU A 93 17.41 7.49 5.05
CA LEU A 93 18.26 7.57 6.24
C LEU A 93 19.37 6.53 6.23
N ALA A 94 19.06 5.30 5.81
CA ALA A 94 20.03 4.20 5.75
C ALA A 94 21.11 4.43 4.68
N GLU A 95 20.74 4.94 3.51
CA GLU A 95 21.69 5.29 2.45
C GLU A 95 22.64 6.42 2.86
N LYS A 96 22.13 7.42 3.59
CA LYS A 96 22.97 8.50 4.14
C LYS A 96 23.95 7.97 5.20
N ALA A 97 23.53 7.00 6.01
CA ALA A 97 24.37 6.41 7.04
C ALA A 97 25.46 5.48 6.48
N GLY A 98 25.17 4.73 5.40
CA GLY A 98 26.12 3.81 4.78
C GLY A 98 27.16 4.46 3.85
N LYS A 99 27.02 5.76 3.54
CA LYS A 99 27.99 6.55 2.75
C LYS A 99 29.03 7.28 3.62
N ARG A 100 28.89 7.23 4.94
CA ARG A 100 29.91 7.69 5.91
C ARG A 100 30.88 6.56 6.21
#